data_AF-A0A7S1R4V3-F1
#
_entry.id   AF-A0A7S1R4V3-F1
#
_cell.length_a   1.000
_cell.length_b   1.000
_cell.length_c   1.000
_cell.angle_alpha   90.00
_cell.angle_beta   90.00
_cell.angle_gamma   90.00
#
_symmetry.space_group_name_H-M   'P 1'
#
loop_
_entity.id
_entity.type
_entity.pdbx_description
1 polymer ?
#
loop_
_entity_poly.entity_id
_entity_poly.type
_entity_poly.pdbx_seq_one_letter_code
_entity_poly.pdbx_strand_id
1 'polypeptide(L)'
;LPKGVFNMVVGDGPSCGEALVSHPSVDLISFTGSTRAGKRICEVAARTLKRVRTELGGKSAALLLDDADFDVLVPSFVDHAMRNSGQACNALSRLLVPRS
;
A
#
# COMPACT_ATOMS: atom_id res chain seq x y z
N LEU A 1 -22.27 -18.22 1.12
CA LEU A 1 -22.64 -17.11 0.21
C LEU A 1 -23.39 -17.67 -0.99
N PRO A 2 -24.37 -16.97 -1.56
CA PRO A 2 -24.95 -17.35 -2.85
C PRO A 2 -23.88 -17.51 -3.95
N LYS A 3 -24.16 -18.34 -4.96
CA LYS A 3 -23.23 -18.59 -6.08
C LYS A 3 -22.90 -17.28 -6.80
N GLY A 4 -21.61 -17.02 -7.00
CA GLY A 4 -21.11 -15.84 -7.73
C GLY A 4 -20.84 -14.59 -6.88
N VAL A 5 -21.23 -14.57 -5.59
CA VAL A 5 -20.98 -13.41 -4.70
C VAL A 5 -19.51 -13.22 -4.39
N PHE A 6 -18.76 -14.31 -4.21
CA PHE A 6 -17.32 -14.30 -4.00
C PHE A 6 -16.67 -15.22 -5.02
N ASN A 7 -15.62 -14.71 -5.66
CA ASN A 7 -14.84 -15.45 -6.63
C ASN A 7 -13.36 -15.19 -6.31
N MET A 8 -12.55 -16.24 -6.28
CA MET A 8 -11.10 -16.15 -6.10
C MET A 8 -10.43 -16.57 -7.40
N VAL A 9 -9.55 -15.72 -7.91
CA VAL A 9 -8.81 -15.95 -9.15
C VAL A 9 -7.33 -15.86 -8.82
N VAL A 10 -6.54 -16.82 -9.30
CA VAL A 10 -5.09 -16.86 -9.11
C VAL A 10 -4.43 -16.67 -10.46
N GLY A 11 -3.53 -15.70 -10.55
CA GLY A 11 -2.79 -15.39 -11.77
C GLY A 11 -1.91 -14.16 -11.57
N ASP A 12 -1.26 -13.73 -12.64
CA ASP A 12 -0.38 -12.57 -12.60
C ASP A 12 -1.13 -11.25 -12.86
N GLY A 13 -0.42 -10.13 -12.63
CA GLY A 13 -0.95 -8.80 -12.92
C GLY A 13 -1.27 -8.58 -14.41
N PRO A 14 -0.34 -8.88 -15.35
CA PRO A 14 -0.56 -8.62 -16.77
C PRO A 14 -1.71 -9.41 -17.42
N SER A 15 -1.92 -10.68 -17.07
CA SER A 15 -2.96 -11.52 -17.67
C SER A 15 -4.29 -11.41 -16.93
N CYS A 16 -4.31 -11.67 -15.61
CA CYS A 16 -5.55 -11.67 -14.83
C CYS A 16 -5.93 -10.27 -14.35
N GLY A 17 -4.97 -9.51 -13.84
CA GLY A 17 -5.21 -8.17 -13.29
C GLY A 17 -5.71 -7.18 -14.35
N GLU A 18 -5.03 -7.10 -15.50
CA GLU A 18 -5.40 -6.20 -16.59
C GLU A 18 -6.80 -6.52 -17.16
N ALA A 19 -7.12 -7.80 -17.30
CA ALA A 19 -8.44 -8.26 -17.72
C ALA A 19 -9.53 -7.84 -16.72
N LEU A 20 -9.28 -7.98 -15.42
CA LEU A 20 -10.22 -7.57 -14.38
C LEU A 20 -10.45 -6.05 -14.35
N VAL A 21 -9.38 -5.26 -14.46
CA VAL A 21 -9.46 -3.79 -14.39
C VAL A 21 -10.16 -3.20 -15.61
N SER A 22 -9.96 -3.78 -16.80
CA SER A 22 -10.59 -3.33 -18.04
C SER A 22 -12.01 -3.84 -18.25
N HIS A 23 -12.46 -4.85 -17.49
CA HIS A 23 -13.76 -5.49 -17.71
C HIS A 23 -14.92 -4.49 -17.54
N PRO A 24 -15.86 -4.38 -18.50
CA PRO A 24 -16.91 -3.38 -18.47
C PRO A 24 -17.84 -3.51 -17.26
N SER A 25 -18.13 -4.74 -16.81
CA SER A 25 -19.04 -5.01 -15.68
C SER A 25 -18.44 -4.81 -14.28
N VAL A 26 -17.19 -4.36 -14.17
CA VAL A 26 -16.60 -4.05 -12.86
C VAL A 26 -16.85 -2.59 -12.52
N ASP A 27 -17.49 -2.33 -11.38
CA ASP A 27 -17.83 -0.96 -10.96
C ASP A 27 -16.73 -0.27 -10.12
N LEU A 28 -15.93 -1.06 -9.41
CA LEU A 28 -14.90 -0.57 -8.49
C LEU A 28 -13.68 -1.49 -8.49
N ILE A 29 -12.50 -0.88 -8.47
CA ILE A 29 -11.23 -1.56 -8.20
C ILE A 29 -10.67 -1.07 -6.87
N SER A 30 -10.34 -2.00 -5.99
CA SER A 30 -9.58 -1.74 -4.75
C SER A 30 -8.23 -2.45 -4.87
N PHE A 31 -7.14 -1.71 -4.74
CA PHE A 31 -5.80 -2.22 -4.95
C PHE A 31 -4.82 -1.75 -3.87
N THR A 32 -4.08 -2.70 -3.31
CA THR A 32 -2.93 -2.42 -2.43
C THR A 32 -1.68 -3.02 -3.05
N GLY A 33 -0.62 -2.21 -3.20
CA GLY A 33 0.62 -2.68 -3.80
C GLY A 33 1.56 -1.54 -4.18
N SER A 34 2.33 -1.73 -5.25
CA SER A 34 3.31 -0.72 -5.68
C SER A 34 2.64 0.49 -6.36
N THR A 35 3.23 1.67 -6.19
CA THR A 35 2.84 2.88 -6.94
C THR A 35 2.84 2.67 -8.46
N ARG A 36 3.81 1.90 -9.00
CA ARG A 36 3.89 1.58 -10.43
C ARG A 36 2.63 0.85 -10.91
N ALA A 37 2.22 -0.21 -10.20
CA ALA A 37 1.02 -0.97 -10.54
C ALA A 37 -0.26 -0.14 -10.34
N GLY A 38 -0.34 0.63 -9.25
CA GLY A 38 -1.47 1.51 -8.98
C GLY A 38 -1.72 2.53 -10.09
N LYS A 39 -0.67 3.17 -10.62
CA LYS A 39 -0.76 4.08 -11.77
C LYS A 39 -1.36 3.38 -12.99
N ARG A 40 -0.86 2.18 -13.32
CA ARG A 40 -1.38 1.39 -14.44
C ARG A 40 -2.87 1.06 -14.26
N ILE A 41 -3.26 0.65 -13.06
CA ILE A 41 -4.66 0.36 -12.75
C ILE A 41 -5.54 1.59 -12.98
N CYS A 42 -5.12 2.76 -12.49
CA CYS A 42 -5.87 4.01 -12.70
C CYS A 42 -6.00 4.37 -14.19
N GLU A 43 -4.94 4.23 -14.98
CA GLU A 43 -4.96 4.50 -16.43
C GLU A 43 -5.98 3.62 -17.17
N VAL A 44 -6.00 2.32 -16.86
CA VAL A 44 -6.89 1.36 -17.52
C VAL A 44 -8.33 1.57 -17.06
N ALA A 45 -8.55 1.75 -15.75
CA ALA A 45 -9.86 1.97 -15.16
C ALA A 45 -10.54 3.26 -15.67
N ALA A 46 -9.75 4.30 -16.00
CA ALA A 46 -10.25 5.57 -16.51
C ALA A 46 -11.05 5.42 -17.82
N ARG A 47 -10.73 4.40 -18.65
CA ARG A 47 -11.45 4.12 -19.92
C ARG A 47 -12.94 3.86 -19.74
N THR A 48 -13.34 3.41 -18.55
CA THR A 48 -14.74 3.14 -18.19
C THR A 48 -15.19 3.91 -16.95
N LEU A 49 -14.41 4.93 -16.55
CA LEU A 49 -14.68 5.80 -15.41
C LEU A 49 -15.00 5.04 -14.10
N LYS A 50 -14.32 3.89 -13.87
CA LYS A 50 -14.53 3.10 -12.65
C LYS A 50 -14.05 3.86 -11.42
N ARG A 51 -14.68 3.58 -10.27
CA ARG A 51 -14.13 4.01 -8.98
C ARG A 51 -12.86 3.22 -8.69
N VAL A 52 -11.80 3.92 -8.27
CA VAL A 52 -10.52 3.30 -7.91
C VAL A 52 -10.13 3.73 -6.49
N ARG A 53 -9.75 2.76 -5.67
CA ARG A 53 -9.14 2.96 -4.34
C ARG A 53 -7.77 2.30 -4.33
N THR A 54 -6.75 3.06 -3.94
CA THR A 54 -5.35 2.62 -4.01
C THR A 54 -4.59 2.90 -2.73
N GLU A 55 -3.83 1.92 -2.27
CA GLU A 55 -2.86 2.03 -1.17
C GLU A 55 -1.47 1.62 -1.69
N LEU A 56 -0.57 2.60 -1.86
CA LEU A 56 0.55 2.50 -2.83
C LEU A 56 1.96 2.49 -2.20
N GLY A 57 2.02 2.15 -0.92
CA GLY A 57 3.24 2.19 -0.10
C GLY A 57 3.43 3.53 0.61
N GLY A 58 4.57 3.66 1.30
CA GLY A 58 4.87 4.86 2.07
C GLY A 58 6.35 5.00 2.39
N LYS A 59 6.73 6.21 2.82
CA LYS A 59 8.02 6.52 3.42
C LYS A 59 7.75 7.18 4.78
N SER A 60 7.09 6.44 5.67
CA SER A 60 6.60 6.97 6.94
C SER A 60 7.74 7.52 7.78
N ALA A 61 7.50 8.69 8.37
CA ALA A 61 8.46 9.38 9.19
C ALA A 61 8.16 9.19 10.67
N ALA A 62 9.21 8.98 11.46
CA ALA A 62 9.20 9.18 12.89
C ALA A 62 10.02 10.44 13.18
N LEU A 63 9.44 11.40 13.91
CA LEU A 63 10.12 12.63 14.30
C LEU A 63 10.36 12.59 15.81
N LEU A 64 11.63 12.57 16.20
CA LEU A 64 12.04 12.82 17.58
C LEU A 64 12.31 14.30 17.76
N LEU A 65 11.84 14.84 18.88
CA LEU A 65 12.12 16.20 19.33
C LEU A 65 13.28 16.17 20.33
N ASP A 66 13.80 17.34 20.69
CA ASP A 66 14.95 17.54 21.58
C ASP A 66 14.68 17.11 23.03
N ASP A 67 13.41 17.09 23.44
CA ASP A 67 12.95 16.63 24.74
C ASP A 67 12.55 15.15 24.79
N ALA A 68 12.74 14.41 23.68
CA ALA A 68 12.37 13.02 23.61
C ALA A 68 13.29 12.12 24.48
N ASP A 69 12.72 11.04 25.03
CA ASP A 69 13.50 9.99 25.69
C ASP A 69 13.94 8.95 24.65
N PHE A 70 15.22 8.99 24.28
CA PHE A 70 15.76 8.17 23.19
C PHE A 70 15.91 6.71 23.59
N ASP A 71 16.23 6.44 24.86
CA ASP A 71 16.39 5.09 25.38
C ASP A 71 15.07 4.32 25.36
N VAL A 72 13.95 5.05 25.55
CA VAL A 72 12.60 4.48 25.44
C VAL A 72 12.13 4.37 23.98
N LEU A 73 12.34 5.41 23.16
CA LEU A 73 11.70 5.51 21.85
C LEU A 73 12.45 4.79 20.72
N VAL A 74 13.78 4.78 20.74
CA VAL A 74 14.59 4.16 19.67
C VAL A 74 14.28 2.66 19.54
N PRO A 75 14.22 1.85 20.62
CA PRO A 75 13.87 0.43 20.50
C PRO A 75 12.50 0.20 19.85
N SER A 76 11.49 1.01 20.21
CA SER A 76 10.15 0.92 19.64
C SER A 76 10.11 1.24 18.14
N PHE A 77 10.90 2.23 17.71
CA PHE A 77 11.01 2.57 16.29
C PHE A 77 11.74 1.52 15.48
N VAL A 78 12.80 0.93 16.03
CA VAL A 78 13.52 -0.17 15.37
C VAL A 78 12.56 -1.36 15.18
N ASP A 79 11.77 -1.71 16.20
CA ASP A 79 10.74 -2.75 16.06
C ASP A 79 9.74 -2.41 14.94
N HIS A 80 9.17 -1.21 14.93
CA HIS A 80 8.23 -0.80 13.88
C HIS A 80 8.85 -0.75 12.47
N ALA A 81 10.11 -0.34 12.36
CA ALA A 81 10.81 -0.25 11.08
C ALA A 81 11.19 -1.64 10.55
N MET A 82 11.45 -2.60 11.43
CA MET A 82 11.97 -3.94 11.07
C MET A 82 10.92 -5.05 11.16
N ARG A 83 9.73 -4.78 11.70
CA ARG A 83 8.61 -5.72 11.71
C ARG A 83 8.33 -6.23 10.30
N ASN A 84 8.12 -7.55 10.16
CA ASN A 84 7.98 -8.20 8.85
C ASN A 84 9.16 -7.94 7.89
N SER A 85 10.38 -7.82 8.45
CA SER A 85 11.59 -7.41 7.71
C SER A 85 11.44 -6.06 7.01
N GLY A 86 10.67 -5.14 7.60
CA GLY A 86 10.36 -3.82 7.05
C GLY A 86 9.38 -3.82 5.87
N GLN A 87 8.80 -4.97 5.51
CA GLN A 87 7.85 -5.10 4.41
C GLN A 87 6.44 -4.67 4.84
N ALA A 88 6.29 -3.39 5.18
CA ALA A 88 5.02 -2.79 5.57
C ALA A 88 4.92 -1.38 4.98
N CYS A 89 3.73 -1.00 4.47
CA CYS A 89 3.51 0.31 3.87
C CYS A 89 3.69 1.47 4.87
N ASN A 90 3.49 1.18 6.16
CA ASN A 90 3.57 2.12 7.26
C ASN A 90 4.88 2.00 8.07
N ALA A 91 5.84 1.19 7.63
CA ALA A 91 7.13 1.05 8.31
C ALA A 91 7.77 2.43 8.53
N LEU A 92 8.24 2.70 9.76
CA LEU A 92 8.90 3.95 10.17
C LEU A 92 10.33 4.04 9.60
N SER A 93 10.43 3.99 8.28
CA SER A 93 11.70 3.88 7.53
C SER A 93 12.45 5.20 7.39
N ARG A 94 11.96 6.28 8.00
CA ARG A 94 12.61 7.60 8.03
C ARG A 94 12.55 8.17 9.45
N LEU A 95 13.58 7.88 10.24
CA LEU A 95 13.77 8.52 11.54
C LEU A 95 14.44 9.89 11.35
N LEU A 96 13.78 10.94 11.84
CA LEU A 96 14.26 12.31 11.86
C LEU A 96 14.56 12.68 13.31
N VAL A 97 15.79 13.11 13.58
CA VAL A 97 16.28 13.45 14.92
C VAL A 97 16.78 14.90 14.94
N PRO A 98 16.73 15.57 16.11
CA PRO A 98 17.29 16.91 16.25
C PRO A 98 18.82 16.88 16.09
N ARG A 99 19.41 18.04 15.79
CA ARG A 99 20.87 18.20 15.64
C ARG A 99 21.59 18.33 16.99
N SER A 100 20.90 18.92 17.97
CA SER A 100 21.39 19.29 19.30
C SER A 100 21.95 18.11 20.08
#